data_AF-A0A026VXN4-F1
#
_entry.id   AF-A0A026VXN4-F1
#
_cell.length_a   1.000
_cell.length_b   1.000
_cell.length_c   1.000
_cell.angle_alpha   90.00
_cell.angle_beta   90.00
_cell.angle_gamma   90.00
#
_symmetry.space_group_name_H-M   'P 1'
#
loop_
_entity.id
_entity.type
_entity.pdbx_description
1 polymer ?
#
loop_
_entity_poly.entity_id
_entity_poly.type
_entity_poly.pdbx_seq_one_letter_code
_entity_poly.pdbx_strand_id
1 'polypeptide(L)'
;MDLKHLVKISTSVQPYVLAVGPTWDNISHSHVIVDKVLYTCKNIVEAVELCFKLFHVFHSDYPPESKHVWQLIQQGFYNIFLEDHDINRGTITKALADIGIYVQEKEISLTTKKPRNL
;
A
#
# COMPACT_ATOMS: atom_id res chain seq x y z
N MET A 1 -20.24 29.31 -25.31
CA MET A 1 -18.91 29.16 -24.66
C MET A 1 -19.18 28.36 -23.40
N ASP A 2 -19.16 27.01 -23.51
CA ASP A 2 -19.66 26.11 -22.47
C ASP A 2 -18.52 25.60 -21.57
N LEU A 3 -18.78 25.59 -20.27
CA LEU A 3 -17.90 25.29 -19.12
C LEU A 3 -17.33 23.84 -19.08
N LYS A 4 -16.94 23.24 -20.20
CA LYS A 4 -16.40 21.87 -20.28
C LYS A 4 -14.92 21.76 -19.89
N HIS A 5 -14.42 22.71 -19.09
CA HIS A 5 -13.05 22.72 -18.62
C HIS A 5 -13.03 22.90 -17.10
N LEU A 6 -12.29 21.99 -16.44
CA LEU A 6 -11.74 22.08 -15.08
C LEU A 6 -12.51 21.40 -13.93
N VAL A 7 -12.85 20.13 -14.09
CA VAL A 7 -12.58 19.18 -13.00
C VAL A 7 -11.76 18.04 -13.57
N LYS A 8 -10.49 18.34 -13.86
CA LYS A 8 -9.46 17.30 -13.81
C LYS A 8 -9.49 16.85 -12.36
N ILE A 9 -10.13 15.71 -12.08
CA ILE A 9 -10.00 15.05 -10.78
C ILE A 9 -8.49 14.98 -10.59
N SER A 10 -7.98 15.79 -9.67
CA SER A 10 -6.56 15.83 -9.38
C SER A 10 -6.21 14.41 -9.04
N THR A 11 -5.46 13.73 -9.91
CA THR A 11 -4.84 12.46 -9.59
C THR A 11 -4.17 12.69 -8.25
N SER A 12 -4.70 12.08 -7.19
CA SER A 12 -4.18 12.30 -5.85
C SER A 12 -2.67 12.08 -5.93
N VAL A 13 -1.89 13.08 -5.52
CA VAL A 13 -0.43 12.99 -5.67
C VAL A 13 -0.02 11.80 -4.81
N GLN A 14 0.43 10.74 -5.47
CA GLN A 14 0.75 9.50 -4.79
C GLN A 14 1.98 9.75 -3.90
N PRO A 15 1.91 9.45 -2.60
CA PRO A 15 3.07 9.54 -1.74
C PRO A 15 4.14 8.57 -2.25
N TYR A 16 5.40 8.95 -2.11
CA TYR A 16 6.52 8.06 -2.43
C TYR A 16 7.67 8.21 -1.44
N VAL A 17 8.40 7.12 -1.26
CA VAL A 17 9.57 7.06 -0.41
C VAL A 17 10.79 7.55 -1.18
N LEU A 18 11.57 8.44 -0.57
CA LEU A 18 12.88 8.88 -1.05
C LEU A 18 13.96 8.37 -0.10
N ALA A 19 14.75 7.40 -0.57
CA ALA A 19 15.95 6.94 0.09
C ALA A 19 17.17 7.67 -0.49
N VAL A 20 18.02 8.23 0.37
CA VAL A 20 19.24 8.95 -0.02
C VAL A 20 20.43 8.26 0.62
N GLY A 21 21.44 7.95 -0.18
CA GLY A 21 22.67 7.32 0.29
C GLY A 21 23.54 6.89 -0.90
N PRO A 22 24.83 6.57 -0.66
CA PRO A 22 25.72 6.09 -1.71
C PRO A 22 25.36 4.70 -2.25
N THR A 23 24.71 3.84 -1.45
CA THR A 23 24.30 2.47 -1.84
C THR A 23 23.03 2.06 -1.12
N TRP A 24 22.39 0.97 -1.56
CA TRP A 24 21.22 0.39 -0.89
C TRP A 24 21.52 -0.13 0.52
N ASP A 25 22.76 -0.58 0.76
CA ASP A 25 23.22 -1.01 2.07
C ASP A 25 23.61 0.15 3.00
N ASN A 26 23.71 1.37 2.46
CA ASN A 26 24.12 2.56 3.19
C ASN A 26 23.20 3.74 2.86
N ILE A 27 21.96 3.65 3.34
CA ILE A 27 20.97 4.74 3.27
C ILE A 27 21.26 5.71 4.42
N SER A 28 21.62 6.95 4.10
CA SER A 28 21.92 8.00 5.08
C SER A 28 20.69 8.80 5.49
N HIS A 29 19.71 8.98 4.59
CA HIS A 29 18.46 9.66 4.88
C HIS A 29 17.28 8.95 4.24
N SER A 30 16.13 9.02 4.89
CA SER A 30 14.87 8.46 4.40
C SER A 30 13.76 9.47 4.57
N HIS A 31 13.01 9.70 3.52
CA HIS A 31 11.92 10.67 3.48
C HIS A 31 10.68 10.08 2.83
N VAL A 32 9.53 10.72 3.08
CA VAL A 32 8.31 10.55 2.29
C VAL A 32 7.94 11.89 1.70
N ILE A 33 7.68 11.91 0.39
CA ILE A 33 7.24 13.11 -0.31
C ILE A 33 5.77 12.94 -0.70
N VAL A 34 4.97 13.96 -0.39
CA VAL A 34 3.59 14.08 -0.85
C VAL A 34 3.38 15.49 -1.36
N ASP A 35 3.02 15.62 -2.64
CA ASP A 35 2.94 16.92 -3.33
C ASP A 35 4.23 17.74 -3.13
N LYS A 36 4.16 18.85 -2.39
CA LYS A 36 5.30 19.74 -2.13
C LYS A 36 5.86 19.61 -0.72
N VAL A 37 5.40 18.62 0.04
CA VAL A 37 5.78 18.41 1.44
C VAL A 37 6.72 17.21 1.54
N LEU A 38 7.83 17.41 2.26
CA LEU A 38 8.82 16.39 2.55
C LEU A 38 8.80 16.08 4.05
N TYR A 39 8.61 14.81 4.38
CA TYR A 39 8.64 14.30 5.75
C TYR A 39 9.92 13.50 5.96
N THR A 40 10.72 13.85 6.97
CA THR A 40 11.94 13.11 7.31
C THR A 40 11.63 11.99 8.30
N CYS A 41 12.14 10.81 8.01
CA CYS A 41 12.00 9.61 8.82
C CYS A 41 13.36 9.18 9.39
N LYS A 42 13.36 8.45 10.49
CA LYS A 42 14.55 7.92 11.17
C LYS A 42 15.28 6.89 10.32
N ASN A 43 14.53 6.11 9.53
CA ASN A 43 15.06 5.07 8.67
C ASN A 43 14.06 4.71 7.56
N ILE A 44 14.48 3.83 6.66
CA ILE A 44 13.69 3.43 5.49
C ILE A 44 12.40 2.70 5.86
N VAL A 45 12.40 1.94 6.96
CA VAL A 45 11.23 1.20 7.43
C VAL A 45 10.13 2.16 7.87
N GLU A 46 10.48 3.19 8.67
CA GLU A 46 9.53 4.23 9.08
C GLU A 46 9.01 5.03 7.88
N ALA A 47 9.84 5.28 6.87
CA ALA A 47 9.40 5.95 5.64
C ALA A 47 8.39 5.10 4.85
N VAL A 48 8.63 3.80 4.70
CA VAL A 48 7.69 2.88 4.04
C VAL A 48 6.37 2.79 4.80
N GLU A 49 6.43 2.68 6.13
CA GLU A 49 5.24 2.67 6.99
C GLU A 49 4.42 3.97 6.88
N LEU A 50 5.08 5.13 6.91
CA LEU A 50 4.42 6.41 6.74
C LEU A 50 3.80 6.52 5.35
N CYS A 51 4.53 6.16 4.29
CA CYS A 51 4.04 6.19 2.92
C CYS A 51 2.80 5.29 2.75
N PHE A 52 2.83 4.08 3.31
CA PHE A 52 1.69 3.16 3.34
C PHE A 52 0.46 3.81 3.99
N LYS A 53 0.61 4.39 5.19
CA LYS A 53 -0.48 5.09 5.89
C LYS A 53 -1.03 6.26 5.07
N LEU A 54 -0.18 7.00 4.37
CA LEU A 54 -0.61 8.14 3.56
C LEU A 54 -1.44 7.71 2.34
N PHE A 55 -1.20 6.55 1.73
CA PHE A 55 -2.12 6.01 0.71
C PHE A 55 -3.54 5.87 1.26
N HIS A 56 -3.69 5.34 2.47
CA HIS A 56 -5.00 5.18 3.11
C HIS A 56 -5.62 6.51 3.56
N VAL A 57 -4.83 7.42 4.16
CA VAL A 57 -5.30 8.74 4.61
C VAL A 57 -5.80 9.59 3.45
N PHE A 58 -5.12 9.54 2.30
CA PHE A 58 -5.51 10.30 1.12
C PHE A 58 -6.49 9.57 0.20
N HIS A 59 -6.91 8.35 0.55
CA HIS A 59 -7.68 7.48 -0.35
C HIS A 59 -7.04 7.37 -1.74
N SER A 60 -5.71 7.32 -1.79
CA SER A 60 -4.93 7.23 -3.02
C SER A 60 -4.73 5.79 -3.43
N ASP A 61 -4.91 5.49 -4.72
CA ASP A 61 -4.49 4.22 -5.28
C ASP A 61 -2.97 4.03 -5.15
N TYR A 62 -2.55 2.79 -4.96
CA TYR A 62 -1.14 2.43 -5.07
C TYR A 62 -0.65 2.64 -6.52
N PRO A 63 0.62 3.04 -6.72
CA PRO A 63 1.19 3.17 -8.06
C PRO A 63 1.09 1.83 -8.81
N PRO A 64 0.60 1.80 -10.06
CA PRO A 64 0.42 0.55 -10.82
C PRO A 64 1.68 -0.33 -10.88
N GLU A 65 2.86 0.30 -11.01
CA GLU A 65 4.17 -0.36 -11.12
C GLU A 65 4.58 -1.07 -9.83
N SER A 66 4.11 -0.59 -8.68
CA SER A 66 4.45 -1.13 -7.35
C SER A 66 3.25 -1.66 -6.56
N LYS A 67 2.06 -1.72 -7.18
CA LYS A 67 0.81 -2.14 -6.54
C LYS A 67 0.96 -3.48 -5.80
N HIS A 68 1.62 -4.44 -6.43
CA HIS A 68 1.85 -5.76 -5.85
C HIS A 68 2.72 -5.72 -4.57
N VAL A 69 3.73 -4.84 -4.51
CA VAL A 69 4.57 -4.64 -3.32
C VAL A 69 3.77 -4.01 -2.20
N TRP A 70 2.97 -2.99 -2.49
CA TRP A 70 2.11 -2.37 -1.48
C TRP A 70 1.04 -3.31 -0.96
N GLN A 71 0.50 -4.20 -1.81
CA GLN A 71 -0.44 -5.23 -1.39
C GLN A 71 0.20 -6.35 -0.57
N LEU A 72 1.46 -6.69 -0.86
CA LEU A 72 2.26 -7.56 0.01
C LEU A 72 2.41 -6.94 1.40
N ILE A 73 2.68 -5.63 1.48
CA ILE A 73 2.75 -4.90 2.75
C ILE A 73 1.38 -4.91 3.45
N GLN A 74 0.32 -4.54 2.73
CA GLN A 74 -1.05 -4.46 3.22
C GLN A 74 -1.53 -5.79 3.83
N GLN A 75 -1.39 -6.89 3.09
CA GLN A 75 -1.90 -8.19 3.51
C GLN A 75 -0.93 -8.90 4.47
N GLY A 76 0.37 -8.85 4.19
CA GLY A 76 1.38 -9.60 4.94
C GLY A 76 1.74 -9.00 6.30
N PHE A 77 1.80 -7.66 6.38
CA PHE A 77 2.24 -6.98 7.61
C PHE A 77 1.08 -6.33 8.36
N TYR A 78 0.06 -5.84 7.65
CA TYR A 78 -1.09 -5.17 8.26
C TYR A 78 -2.36 -6.03 8.34
N ASN A 79 -2.39 -7.21 7.70
CA ASN A 79 -3.58 -8.07 7.62
C ASN A 79 -4.85 -7.34 7.13
N ILE A 80 -4.68 -6.39 6.20
CA ILE A 80 -5.79 -5.66 5.58
C ILE A 80 -6.15 -6.33 4.25
N PHE A 81 -7.42 -6.70 4.08
CA PHE A 81 -7.94 -7.32 2.87
C PHE A 81 -9.15 -6.54 2.33
N LEU A 82 -9.13 -6.20 1.04
CA LEU A 82 -10.17 -5.42 0.36
C LEU A 82 -10.74 -6.25 -0.79
N GLU A 83 -12.02 -6.63 -0.68
CA GLU A 83 -12.67 -7.64 -1.55
C GLU A 83 -12.57 -7.32 -3.07
N ASP A 84 -12.62 -6.05 -3.46
CA ASP A 84 -12.65 -5.63 -4.88
C ASP A 84 -11.33 -5.06 -5.42
N HIS A 85 -10.33 -4.84 -4.57
CA HIS A 85 -9.08 -4.14 -4.96
C HIS A 85 -7.83 -5.01 -4.85
N ASP A 86 -7.93 -6.16 -4.20
CA ASP A 86 -6.82 -7.04 -3.89
C ASP A 86 -6.37 -7.94 -5.05
N ILE A 87 -5.05 -8.02 -5.27
CA ILE A 87 -4.47 -9.06 -6.12
C ILE A 87 -4.73 -10.43 -5.47
N ASN A 88 -4.83 -11.46 -6.31
CA ASN A 88 -5.07 -12.85 -5.90
C ASN A 88 -4.23 -13.25 -4.67
N ARG A 89 -4.93 -13.60 -3.58
CA ARG A 89 -4.34 -14.00 -2.28
C ARG A 89 -3.28 -15.09 -2.41
N GLY A 90 -3.43 -16.02 -3.36
CA GLY A 90 -2.45 -17.09 -3.60
C GLY A 90 -1.09 -16.60 -4.09
N THR A 91 -1.03 -15.48 -4.83
CA THR A 91 0.22 -14.86 -5.27
C THR A 91 0.95 -14.20 -4.09
N ILE A 92 0.21 -13.52 -3.22
CA ILE A 92 0.78 -12.86 -2.04
C ILE A 92 1.31 -13.87 -1.02
N THR A 93 0.56 -14.94 -0.74
CA THR A 93 1.02 -15.99 0.18
C THR A 93 2.32 -16.66 -0.30
N LYS A 94 2.45 -16.89 -1.61
CA LYS A 94 3.70 -17.42 -2.19
C LYS A 94 4.86 -16.45 -2.01
N ALA A 95 4.67 -15.18 -2.36
CA ALA A 95 5.69 -14.16 -2.21
C ALA A 95 6.16 -14.00 -0.75
N LEU A 96 5.24 -14.08 0.22
CA LEU A 96 5.59 -14.06 1.65
C LEU A 96 6.40 -15.30 2.05
N ALA A 97 6.02 -16.48 1.58
CA ALA A 97 6.76 -17.71 1.84
C ALA A 97 8.19 -17.67 1.27
N ASP A 98 8.36 -17.11 0.07
CA ASP A 98 9.68 -16.97 -0.58
C ASP A 98 10.65 -16.09 0.22
N ILE A 99 10.13 -15.15 1.01
CA ILE A 99 10.93 -14.29 1.92
C ILE A 99 10.94 -14.80 3.37
N GLY A 100 10.48 -16.03 3.62
CA GLY A 100 10.51 -16.67 4.94
C GLY A 100 9.40 -16.23 5.89
N ILE A 101 8.35 -15.55 5.41
CA ILE A 101 7.19 -15.14 6.19
C ILE A 101 6.05 -16.13 5.94
N TYR A 102 5.68 -16.89 6.97
CA TYR A 102 4.56 -17.83 6.91
C TYR A 102 3.32 -17.20 7.53
N VAL A 103 2.31 -16.92 6.71
CA VAL A 103 1.02 -16.42 7.18
C VAL A 103 0.25 -17.57 7.82
N GLN A 104 -0.05 -17.47 9.12
CA GLN A 104 -1.03 -18.36 9.74
C GLN A 104 -2.42 -17.96 9.23
N GLU A 105 -3.12 -18.89 8.59
CA GLU A 105 -4.55 -18.72 8.30
C GLU A 105 -5.31 -18.67 9.64
N LYS A 106 -5.51 -17.48 10.19
CA LYS A 106 -6.54 -17.30 11.22
C LYS A 106 -7.89 -17.37 10.53
N GLU A 107 -8.71 -18.32 10.95
CA GLU A 107 -10.09 -18.51 10.51
C GLU A 107 -10.86 -17.19 10.53
N ILE A 108 -11.21 -16.68 9.35
CA ILE A 108 -12.33 -15.73 9.22
C ILE A 108 -13.60 -16.58 9.21
N SER A 109 -13.96 -17.11 10.38
CA SER A 109 -15.34 -17.41 10.66
C SER A 109 -16.06 -16.09 10.93
N LEU A 110 -17.23 -15.91 10.31
CA LEU A 110 -18.16 -14.77 10.39
C LEU A 110 -18.01 -13.71 9.28
N THR A 111 -18.63 -13.96 8.13
CA THR A 111 -19.54 -12.99 7.45
C THR A 111 -20.28 -13.55 6.23
N THR A 112 -20.04 -14.78 5.77
CA THR A 112 -20.95 -15.42 4.79
C THR A 112 -22.15 -16.11 5.48
N LYS A 113 -23.03 -15.32 6.11
CA LYS A 113 -24.41 -15.78 6.32
C LYS A 113 -25.11 -15.83 4.96
N LYS A 114 -25.04 -16.98 4.30
CA LYS A 114 -25.84 -17.37 3.14
C LYS A 114 -27.34 -17.08 3.46
N PRO A 115 -28.13 -16.46 2.56
CA PRO A 115 -29.54 -16.27 2.80
C PRO A 115 -30.21 -17.65 2.92
N ARG A 116 -31.00 -17.84 3.97
CA ARG A 116 -31.89 -19.00 4.09
C ARG A 116 -32.96 -18.83 3.01
N ASN A 117 -32.88 -19.67 1.98
CA ASN A 117 -33.99 -19.88 1.07
C ASN A 117 -35.18 -20.43 1.90
N LEU A 118 -36.29 -19.70 1.86
CA LEU A 118 -37.63 -20.18 2.21
C LEU A 118 -38.31 -20.65 0.92
#